data_AF-A0A7Y7DSH1-F1
#
_entry.id   AF-A0A7Y7DSH1-F1
#
_cell.length_a   1.000
_cell.length_b   1.000
_cell.length_c   1.000
_cell.angle_alpha   90.00
_cell.angle_beta   90.00
_cell.angle_gamma   90.00
#
_symmetry.space_group_name_H-M   'P 1'
#
loop_
_entity.id
_entity.type
_entity.pdbx_description
1 polymer ?
#
loop_
_entity_poly.entity_id
_entity_poly.type
_entity_poly.pdbx_seq_one_letter_code
_entity_poly.pdbx_strand_id
1 'polypeptide(L)' 'MSLDVNALFDQFSQQRILVVGDVMIDAYMRGKVSRVSPEAPVPIVNLEKTEDRLGGAANVALNLASLGA' A
#
# COMPACT_ATOMS: atom_id res chain seq x y z
N MET A 1 12.30 31.24 -8.10
CA MET A 1 12.57 29.96 -8.80
C MET A 1 11.31 29.12 -8.70
N SER A 2 10.55 28.98 -9.79
CA SER A 2 9.46 28.00 -9.85
C SER A 2 10.08 26.63 -10.13
N LEU A 3 9.86 25.65 -9.26
CA LEU A 3 10.21 24.26 -9.56
C LEU A 3 9.28 23.76 -10.67
N ASP A 4 9.85 23.25 -11.75
CA ASP A 4 9.11 22.42 -12.70
C ASP A 4 9.08 20.99 -12.15
N VAL A 5 7.90 20.57 -11.71
CA VAL A 5 7.67 19.27 -11.11
C VAL A 5 7.79 18.15 -12.16
N ASN A 6 7.45 18.41 -13.42
CA ASN A 6 7.53 17.40 -14.48
C ASN A 6 9.00 17.06 -14.77
N ALA A 7 9.84 18.08 -14.85
CA ALA A 7 11.28 17.91 -15.02
C ALA A 7 11.92 17.11 -13.87
N LEU A 8 11.33 17.11 -12.68
CA LEU A 8 11.78 16.27 -11.57
C LEU A 8 11.40 14.79 -11.76
N PHE A 9 10.18 14.50 -12.22
CA PHE A 9 9.76 13.14 -12.54
C PHE A 9 10.57 12.54 -13.70
N ASP A 10 10.88 13.32 -14.74
CA ASP A 10 11.70 12.85 -15.86
C ASP A 10 13.08 12.36 -15.40
N GLN A 11 13.64 12.95 -14.34
CA GLN A 11 14.94 12.55 -13.78
C GLN A 11 14.90 11.19 -13.07
N PHE A 12 13.74 10.72 -12.60
CA PHE A 12 13.61 9.40 -11.99
C PHE A 12 13.88 8.27 -12.99
N SER A 13 13.53 8.47 -14.27
CA SER A 13 13.79 7.50 -15.36
C SER A 13 15.25 7.11 -15.56
N GLN A 14 16.17 7.90 -15.03
CA GLN A 14 17.61 7.66 -15.14
C GLN A 14 18.21 7.05 -13.87
N GLN A 15 17.41 6.87 -12.81
CA GLN A 15 17.88 6.32 -11.54
C GLN A 15 17.86 4.80 -11.58
N ARG A 16 18.87 4.17 -10.99
CA ARG A 16 18.91 2.72 -10.77
C ARG A 16 18.96 2.48 -9.28
N ILE A 17 17.84 2.04 -8.71
CA ILE A 17 17.65 1.96 -7.28
C ILE A 17 17.51 0.50 -6.86
N LEU A 18 18.39 0.06 -5.94
CA LEU A 18 18.30 -1.26 -5.33
C LEU A 18 17.53 -1.14 -4.01
N VAL A 19 16.40 -1.83 -3.91
CA VAL A 19 15.61 -1.94 -2.67
C VAL A 19 15.97 -3.25 -1.98
N VAL A 20 16.41 -3.17 -0.72
CA VAL A 20 16.70 -4.33 0.13
C VAL A 20 15.91 -4.22 1.42
N GLY A 21 15.14 -5.24 1.74
CA GLY A 21 14.32 -5.31 2.93
C GLY A 21 13.22 -6.36 2.79
N ASP A 22 12.41 -6.52 3.83
CA ASP A 22 11.36 -7.51 3.86
C ASP A 22 10.15 -7.09 3.03
N VAL A 23 9.62 -8.04 2.26
CA VAL A 23 8.38 -7.88 1.50
C VAL A 23 7.22 -8.49 2.27
N MET A 24 6.06 -7.85 2.19
CA MET A 24 4.84 -8.36 2.80
C MET A 24 3.62 -7.91 2.00
N ILE A 25 2.47 -8.51 2.31
CA ILE A 25 1.17 -8.09 1.77
C ILE A 25 0.39 -7.40 2.87
N ASP A 26 -0.08 -6.19 2.58
CA ASP A 26 -1.03 -5.47 3.40
C ASP A 26 -2.44 -5.92 2.98
N ALA A 27 -3.03 -6.84 3.75
CA ALA A 27 -4.36 -7.38 3.48
C ALA A 27 -5.45 -6.55 4.18
N TYR A 28 -6.36 -5.97 3.40
CA TYR A 28 -7.46 -5.17 3.89
C TYR A 28 -8.77 -5.95 3.82
N MET A 29 -9.47 -6.04 4.95
CA MET A 29 -10.79 -6.64 5.06
C MET A 29 -11.79 -5.55 5.46
N ARG A 30 -12.77 -5.29 4.60
CA ARG A 30 -13.81 -4.29 4.83
C ARG A 30 -15.17 -4.96 4.92
N GLY A 31 -15.94 -4.60 5.94
CA GLY A 31 -17.25 -5.15 6.18
C GLY A 31 -18.03 -4.32 7.18
N LYS A 32 -19.26 -4.72 7.45
CA LYS A 32 -20.13 -4.03 8.41
C LYS A 32 -20.21 -4.81 9.71
N VAL A 33 -20.21 -4.09 10.83
CA VAL A 33 -20.50 -4.64 12.15
C VAL A 33 -21.93 -4.27 12.50
N SER A 34 -22.78 -5.28 12.71
CA SER A 34 -24.18 -5.07 13.11
C SER A 34 -24.50 -5.66 14.48
N ARG A 35 -23.62 -6.47 15.05
CA ARG A 35 -23.80 -7.10 16.36
C ARG A 35 -22.48 -7.51 17.02
N VAL A 36 -22.54 -7.74 18.33
CA VAL A 36 -21.48 -8.36 19.14
C VAL A 36 -21.67 -9.89 19.12
N SER A 37 -20.57 -10.64 19.23
CA SER A 37 -20.61 -12.09 19.31
C SER A 37 -21.28 -12.57 20.61
N PRO A 38 -22.13 -13.62 20.57
CA PRO A 38 -22.66 -14.24 21.77
C PRO A 38 -21.61 -15.10 22.51
N GLU A 39 -20.49 -15.45 21.87
CA GLU A 39 -19.44 -16.33 22.41
C GLU A 39 -18.34 -15.56 23.16
N ALA A 40 -18.15 -14.28 22.84
CA ALA A 40 -17.17 -13.39 23.46
C ALA A 40 -17.55 -11.91 23.21
N PRO A 41 -17.12 -10.96 24.05
CA PRO A 41 -17.43 -9.54 23.90
C PRO A 41 -16.60 -8.87 22.77
N VAL A 42 -16.71 -9.40 21.55
CA VAL A 42 -16.01 -8.93 20.34
C VAL A 42 -17.01 -8.70 19.19
N PRO A 43 -16.77 -7.72 18.31
CA PRO A 43 -17.66 -7.45 17.17
C PRO A 43 -17.59 -8.59 16.13
N ILE A 44 -18.73 -8.88 15.48
CA ILE A 44 -18.75 -9.73 14.29
C ILE A 44 -18.71 -8.81 13.06
N VAL A 45 -17.67 -8.95 12.25
CA VAL A 45 -17.54 -8.27 10.96
C VAL A 45 -18.17 -9.13 9.88
N ASN A 46 -19.27 -8.67 9.27
CA ASN A 46 -19.80 -9.26 8.04
C ASN A 46 -18.96 -8.72 6.87
N LEU A 47 -18.01 -9.52 6.40
CA LEU A 47 -17.06 -9.14 5.36
C LEU A 47 -17.78 -8.86 4.04
N GLU A 48 -17.49 -7.71 3.43
CA GLU A 48 -18.07 -7.28 2.14
C GLU A 48 -17.02 -7.19 1.03
N LYS A 49 -15.78 -6.81 1.37
CA LYS A 49 -14.67 -6.66 0.41
C LYS A 49 -13.34 -7.05 1.04
N THR A 50 -12.49 -7.70 0.25
CA THR A 50 -11.06 -7.88 0.53
C THR A 50 -10.23 -7.15 -0.53
N GLU A 51 -9.06 -6.67 -0.16
CA GLU A 51 -8.10 -6.05 -1.06
C GLU A 51 -6.69 -6.26 -0.54
N ASP A 52 -5.82 -6.81 -1.38
CA ASP A 52 -4.42 -7.02 -1.05
C ASP A 52 -3.56 -5.94 -1.69
N ARG A 53 -2.59 -5.42 -0.95
CA ARG A 53 -1.64 -4.42 -1.44
C ARG A 53 -0.21 -4.84 -1.14
N LEU A 54 0.73 -4.36 -1.95
CA LEU A 54 2.15 -4.52 -1.66
C LEU A 54 2.50 -3.71 -0.42
N GLY A 55 3.11 -4.37 0.57
CA GLY A 55 3.60 -3.78 1.81
C GLY A 55 5.11 -3.89 1.94
N GLY A 56 5.67 -3.25 2.96
CA GLY A 56 7.12 -3.28 3.25
C GLY A 56 7.97 -2.80 2.06
N ALA A 57 9.08 -3.51 1.79
CA ALA A 57 9.99 -3.19 0.70
C ALA A 57 9.32 -3.23 -0.68
N ALA A 58 8.26 -4.03 -0.86
CA ALA A 58 7.51 -4.09 -2.11
C ALA A 58 6.74 -2.78 -2.39
N ASN A 59 6.19 -2.13 -1.35
CA ASN A 59 5.56 -0.82 -1.51
C ASN A 59 6.58 0.27 -1.86
N VAL A 60 7.79 0.21 -1.29
CA VAL A 60 8.88 1.14 -1.63
C VAL A 60 9.23 1.01 -3.11
N ALA A 61 9.45 -0.23 -3.58
CA ALA A 61 9.73 -0.50 -4.99
C ALA A 61 8.59 -0.03 -5.91
N LEU A 62 7.32 -0.28 -5.53
CA LEU A 62 6.15 0.18 -6.28
C LEU A 62 6.11 1.71 -6.40
N ASN A 63 6.37 2.43 -5.31
CA ASN A 63 6.38 3.89 -5.34
C ASN A 63 7.50 4.41 -6.24
N LEU A 64 8.73 3.88 -6.13
CA LEU A 64 9.84 4.27 -7.01
C LEU A 64 9.54 4.04 -8.49
N ALA A 65 8.96 2.88 -8.83
CA ALA A 65 8.51 2.59 -10.19
C ALA A 65 7.41 3.58 -10.65
N SER A 66 6.48 3.97 -9.78
CA SER A 66 5.44 4.95 -10.11
C SER A 66 5.97 6.36 -10.34
N LEU A 67 7.14 6.69 -9.77
CA LEU A 67 7.85 7.94 -10.03
C LEU A 67 8.64 7.91 -11.35
N GLY A 68 8.80 6.71 -11.95
CA GLY A 68 9.44 6.51 -13.25
C GLY A 68 10.82 5.86 -13.21
N ALA A 69 11.33 5.46 -12.04
CA ALA A 69 12.63 4.78 -11.89
C ALA A 69 12.62 3.30 -12.29
#